data_AF-A0A2V6X4X7-F1
#
_entry.id   AF-A0A2V6X4X7-F1
#
_cell.length_a   1.000
_cell.length_b   1.000
_cell.length_c   1.000
_cell.angle_alpha   90.00
_cell.angle_beta   90.00
_cell.angle_gamma   90.00
#
_symmetry.space_group_name_H-M   'P 1'
#
loop_
_entity.id
_entity.type
_entity.pdbx_description
1 polymer ?
#
loop_
_entity_poly.entity_id
_entity_poly.type
_entity_poly.pdbx_seq_one_letter_code
_entity_poly.pdbx_strand_id
1 'polypeptide(L)'
;MASAKLPTPDELKAVGRQLGLNLSETDVAFFLETMGGNVAAYHAIEAMADPMPAVKYPRTPGYRPEGAENKYNAWYYKSEVHGASSGKLRGKR
;
A
#
# COMPACT_ATOMS: atom_id res chain seq x y z
N MET A 1 0.06 -1.49 11.44
CA MET A 1 -1.34 -1.84 11.75
C MET A 1 -1.78 -2.85 10.71
N ALA A 2 -2.33 -3.99 11.09
CA ALA A 2 -2.79 -5.00 10.12
C ALA A 2 -3.92 -4.41 9.25
N SER A 3 -3.90 -4.66 7.93
CA SER A 3 -4.89 -4.06 7.01
C SER A 3 -6.25 -4.73 7.13
N ALA A 4 -6.28 -6.04 7.42
CA ALA A 4 -7.52 -6.78 7.64
C ALA A 4 -7.90 -6.82 9.13
N LYS A 5 -9.16 -6.54 9.45
CA LYS A 5 -9.74 -6.66 10.79
C LYS A 5 -10.97 -7.54 10.73
N LEU A 6 -11.30 -8.21 11.83
CA LEU A 6 -12.61 -8.84 11.96
C LEU A 6 -13.69 -7.76 11.88
N PRO A 7 -14.79 -8.02 11.15
CA PRO A 7 -15.92 -7.12 11.16
C PRO A 7 -16.59 -7.15 12.52
N THR A 8 -17.28 -6.07 12.85
CA THR A 8 -18.25 -6.03 13.94
C THR A 8 -19.51 -6.83 13.54
N PRO A 9 -20.32 -7.27 14.51
CA PRO A 9 -21.62 -7.89 14.23
C PRO A 9 -22.51 -7.05 13.31
N ASP A 10 -22.52 -5.72 13.48
CA ASP A 10 -23.36 -4.83 12.69
C ASP A 10 -22.87 -4.69 11.25
N GLU A 11 -21.56 -4.63 11.03
CA GLU A 11 -20.96 -4.65 9.68
C GLU A 11 -21.28 -5.97 8.97
N LEU A 12 -21.20 -7.10 9.67
CA LEU A 12 -21.52 -8.40 9.09
C LEU A 12 -23.01 -8.50 8.71
N LYS A 13 -23.92 -8.00 9.57
CA LYS A 13 -25.35 -7.90 9.24
C LYS A 13 -25.60 -6.98 8.05
N ALA A 14 -24.88 -5.87 7.96
CA ALA A 14 -25.01 -4.93 6.84
C ALA A 14 -24.61 -5.58 5.51
N VAL A 15 -23.48 -6.29 5.48
CA VAL A 15 -23.04 -7.06 4.31
C VAL A 15 -24.03 -8.18 3.98
N GLY A 16 -24.53 -8.91 4.99
CA GLY A 16 -25.58 -9.90 4.82
C GLY A 16 -26.79 -9.35 4.07
N ARG A 17 -27.32 -8.19 4.51
CA ARG A 17 -28.43 -7.50 3.82
C ARG A 17 -28.09 -7.11 2.38
N GLN A 18 -26.87 -6.61 2.14
CA GLN A 18 -26.41 -6.26 0.79
C GLN A 18 -26.37 -7.48 -0.15
N LEU A 19 -26.07 -8.66 0.39
CA LEU A 19 -26.03 -9.93 -0.33
C LEU A 19 -27.40 -10.63 -0.39
N GLY A 20 -28.46 -10.03 0.15
CA GLY A 20 -29.80 -10.63 0.20
C GLY A 20 -29.94 -11.76 1.24
N LEU A 21 -29.03 -11.82 2.21
CA LEU A 21 -29.07 -12.78 3.32
C LEU A 21 -29.80 -12.19 4.52
N ASN A 22 -30.66 -12.98 5.15
CA ASN A 22 -31.29 -12.65 6.42
C ASN A 22 -30.58 -13.39 7.57
N LEU A 23 -29.48 -12.81 8.06
CA LEU A 23 -28.66 -13.42 9.11
C LEU A 23 -29.28 -13.22 10.49
N SER A 24 -29.51 -14.31 11.21
CA SER A 24 -29.85 -14.28 12.64
C SER A 24 -28.63 -13.91 13.49
N GLU A 25 -28.85 -13.60 14.78
CA GLU A 25 -27.75 -13.38 15.73
C GLU A 25 -26.82 -14.60 15.84
N THR A 26 -27.40 -15.81 15.75
CA THR A 26 -26.63 -17.06 15.78
C THR A 26 -25.78 -17.22 14.53
N ASP A 27 -26.31 -16.88 13.35
CA ASP A 27 -25.52 -16.91 12.10
C ASP A 27 -24.35 -15.93 12.19
N VAL A 28 -24.60 -14.72 12.69
CA VAL A 28 -23.58 -13.68 12.88
C VAL A 28 -22.47 -14.17 13.82
N ALA A 29 -22.82 -14.77 14.96
CA ALA A 29 -21.84 -15.33 15.89
C ALA A 29 -20.99 -16.43 15.24
N PHE A 30 -21.63 -17.36 14.53
CA PHE A 30 -20.96 -18.45 13.81
C PHE A 30 -19.98 -17.92 12.74
N PHE A 31 -20.40 -16.95 11.93
CA PHE A 31 -19.54 -16.37 10.92
C PHE A 31 -18.36 -15.61 11.53
N LEU A 32 -18.56 -14.85 12.62
CA LEU A 32 -17.47 -14.16 13.29
C LEU A 32 -16.43 -15.13 13.86
N GLU A 33 -16.88 -16.25 14.45
CA GLU A 33 -15.99 -17.30 14.94
C GLU A 33 -15.16 -17.94 13.81
N THR A 34 -15.80 -18.26 12.70
CA THR A 34 -15.14 -18.93 11.57
C THR A 34 -14.27 -18.01 10.71
N MET A 35 -14.53 -16.69 10.73
CA MET A 35 -13.73 -15.71 9.98
C MET A 35 -12.32 -15.49 10.55
N GLY A 36 -12.05 -15.86 11.80
CA GLY A 36 -10.75 -15.65 12.44
C GLY A 36 -9.58 -16.24 11.64
N GLY A 37 -9.74 -17.47 11.13
CA GLY A 37 -8.71 -18.12 10.31
C GLY A 37 -8.46 -17.40 8.98
N ASN A 38 -9.51 -16.87 8.35
CA ASN A 38 -9.39 -16.12 7.11
C ASN A 38 -8.63 -14.80 7.33
N VAL A 39 -8.94 -14.06 8.41
CA VAL A 39 -8.23 -12.83 8.76
C VAL A 39 -6.76 -13.11 9.09
N ALA A 40 -6.47 -14.19 9.81
CA ALA A 40 -5.10 -14.62 10.09
C ALA A 40 -4.30 -14.92 8.81
N ALA A 41 -4.93 -15.46 7.77
CA ALA A 41 -4.26 -15.69 6.48
C ALA A 41 -3.85 -14.38 5.79
N TYR A 42 -4.67 -13.33 5.85
CA TYR A 42 -4.27 -12.00 5.34
C TYR A 42 -3.09 -11.44 6.13
N HIS A 43 -3.09 -11.58 7.46
CA HIS A 43 -1.97 -11.15 8.30
C HIS A 43 -0.68 -11.91 7.98
N ALA A 44 -0.78 -13.20 7.67
CA ALA A 44 0.38 -14.00 7.26
C ALA A 44 1.00 -13.47 5.97
N ILE A 45 0.18 -13.07 4.98
CA ILE A 45 0.65 -12.47 3.72
C ILE A 45 1.32 -11.11 3.99
N GLU A 46 0.73 -10.25 4.81
CA GLU A 46 1.33 -8.95 5.17
C GLU A 46 2.67 -9.08 5.88
N ALA A 47 2.90 -10.18 6.60
CA ALA A 47 4.15 -10.45 7.28
C ALA A 47 5.25 -11.01 6.35
N MET A 48 4.90 -11.39 5.11
CA MET A 48 5.89 -11.86 4.14
C MET A 48 6.75 -10.70 3.66
N ALA A 49 8.04 -10.98 3.45
CA ALA A 49 8.93 -10.01 2.84
C ALA A 49 8.52 -9.78 1.37
N ASP A 50 8.40 -8.51 0.97
CA ASP A 50 8.12 -8.16 -0.42
C ASP A 50 9.24 -8.70 -1.33
N PRO A 51 8.89 -9.45 -2.41
CA PRO A 51 9.86 -9.90 -3.40
C PRO A 51 10.21 -8.74 -4.33
N MET A 52 10.98 -7.78 -3.82
CA MET A 52 11.40 -6.61 -4.59
C MET A 52 12.48 -6.98 -5.59
N PRO A 53 12.40 -6.49 -6.85
CA PRO A 53 13.47 -6.67 -7.80
C PRO A 53 14.74 -5.94 -7.33
N ALA A 54 15.90 -6.43 -7.76
CA ALA A 54 17.17 -5.77 -7.47
C ALA A 54 17.15 -4.32 -7.98
N VAL A 55 17.44 -3.37 -7.09
CA VAL A 55 17.53 -1.95 -7.45
C VAL A 55 18.84 -1.70 -8.19
N LYS A 56 18.76 -1.63 -9.52
CA LYS A 56 19.93 -1.42 -10.39
C LYS A 56 20.55 -0.02 -10.27
N TYR A 57 19.71 1.01 -10.10
CA TYR A 57 20.12 2.41 -10.00
C TYR A 57 19.42 3.06 -8.79
N PRO A 58 20.07 3.13 -7.62
CA PRO A 58 19.50 3.76 -6.45
C PRO A 58 19.33 5.27 -6.68
N ARG A 59 18.30 5.85 -6.06
CA ARG A 59 18.02 7.29 -6.11
C ARG A 59 18.47 7.93 -4.81
N THR A 60 18.93 9.18 -4.86
CA THR A 60 19.02 9.98 -3.63
C THR A 60 17.61 10.38 -3.18
N PRO A 61 17.35 10.54 -1.86
CA PRO A 61 16.05 11.02 -1.36
C PRO A 61 15.62 12.35 -1.97
N GLY A 62 16.59 13.13 -2.47
CA GLY A 62 16.36 14.47 -3.00
C GLY A 62 15.99 15.48 -1.93
N TYR A 63 15.58 16.66 -2.36
CA TYR A 63 15.05 17.71 -1.49
C TYR A 63 14.05 18.57 -2.26
N ARG A 64 13.25 19.35 -1.53
CA ARG A 64 12.34 20.33 -2.14
C ARG A 64 13.11 21.64 -2.36
N PRO A 65 13.36 22.08 -3.60
CA PRO A 65 14.04 23.34 -3.85
C PRO A 65 13.10 24.53 -3.59
N GLU A 66 13.66 25.60 -3.04
CA GLU A 66 12.93 26.80 -2.61
C GLU A 66 13.61 28.09 -3.11
N GLY A 67 12.91 29.22 -2.99
CA GLY A 67 13.42 30.54 -3.33
C GLY A 67 13.90 30.64 -4.78
N ALA A 68 15.12 31.15 -4.96
CA ALA A 68 15.69 31.38 -6.29
C ALA A 68 15.89 30.08 -7.10
N GLU A 69 16.09 28.94 -6.44
CA GLU A 69 16.28 27.65 -7.10
C GLU A 69 14.99 27.13 -7.76
N ASN A 70 13.83 27.54 -7.23
CA ASN A 70 12.52 27.19 -7.77
C ASN A 70 11.70 28.45 -8.14
N LYS A 71 12.36 29.48 -8.68
CA LYS A 71 11.74 30.77 -9.02
C LYS A 71 10.46 30.64 -9.86
N TYR A 72 10.39 29.61 -10.69
CA TYR A 72 9.26 29.36 -11.60
C TYR A 72 8.28 28.31 -11.09
N ASN A 73 8.46 27.79 -9.87
CA ASN A 73 7.69 26.68 -9.29
C ASN A 73 7.59 25.46 -10.22
N ALA A 74 8.63 25.21 -11.02
CA ALA A 74 8.71 24.09 -11.95
C ALA A 74 9.19 22.80 -11.29
N TRP A 75 9.74 22.88 -10.08
CA TRP A 75 10.24 21.74 -9.32
C TRP A 75 9.29 21.37 -8.17
N TYR A 76 8.97 20.08 -8.05
CA TYR A 76 8.33 19.50 -6.86
C TYR A 76 9.37 19.00 -5.86
N TYR A 77 10.21 18.05 -6.28
CA TYR A 77 11.42 17.59 -5.58
C TYR A 77 12.55 17.46 -6.59
N LYS A 78 13.76 17.84 -6.18
CA LYS A 78 14.97 17.70 -6.96
C LYS A 78 15.78 16.53 -6.40
N SER A 79 16.17 15.61 -7.27
CA SER A 79 16.98 14.43 -6.91
C SER A 79 18.02 14.16 -7.99
N GLU A 80 19.02 13.36 -7.67
CA GLU A 80 20.01 12.88 -8.62
C GLU A 80 19.89 11.36 -8.74
N VAL A 81 19.74 10.89 -9.99
CA VAL A 81 19.59 9.47 -10.32
C VAL A 81 20.69 9.08 -11.29
N HIS A 82 21.71 8.39 -10.78
CA HIS A 82 22.80 7.91 -11.63
C HIS A 82 22.39 6.63 -12.36
N GLY A 83 22.15 6.76 -13.66
CA GLY A 83 21.89 5.64 -14.56
C GLY A 83 23.16 5.04 -15.17
N ALA A 84 23.07 4.53 -16.39
CA ALA A 84 24.20 3.96 -17.12
C ALA A 84 25.34 4.98 -17.33
N SER A 85 26.59 4.52 -17.22
CA SER A 85 27.79 5.36 -17.37
C SER A 85 28.05 5.86 -18.80
N SER A 86 27.39 5.26 -19.80
CA SER A 86 27.54 5.57 -21.22
C SER A 86 26.23 5.48 -22.01
N GLY A 87 26.16 6.18 -23.14
CA GLY A 87 25.03 6.16 -24.07
C GLY A 87 24.75 7.54 -24.65
N LYS A 88 23.71 7.64 -25.49
CA LYS A 88 23.32 8.90 -26.18
C LYS A 88 22.97 10.05 -25.22
N LEU A 89 22.59 9.73 -23.98
CA LEU A 89 22.19 10.69 -22.96
C LEU A 89 23.32 11.05 -21.98
N ARG A 90 24.52 10.48 -22.15
CA ARG A 90 25.66 10.78 -21.28
C ARG A 90 25.95 12.29 -21.29
N GLY A 91 25.95 12.90 -20.10
CA GLY A 91 26.26 14.32 -19.90
C GLY A 91 25.10 15.30 -20.15
N LYS A 92 23.89 14.82 -20.41
CA LYS A 92 22.69 15.68 -20.44
C LYS A 92 22.27 16.07 -19.02
N ARG A 93 21.91 17.33 -18.82
CA ARG A 93 21.46 17.94 -17.55
C ARG A 93 20.36 18.96 -17.85
#